data_AF-E2BPE9-F1
#
_entry.id   AF-E2BPE9-F1
#
_cell.length_a   1.000
_cell.length_b   1.000
_cell.length_c   1.000
_cell.angle_alpha   90.00
_cell.angle_beta   90.00
_cell.angle_gamma   90.00
#
_symmetry.space_group_name_H-M   'P 1'
#
loop_
_entity.id
_entity.type
_entity.pdbx_description
1 polymer ?
#
loop_
_entity_poly.entity_id
_entity_poly.type
_entity_poly.pdbx_seq_one_letter_code
_entity_poly.pdbx_strand_id
1 'polypeptide(L)' 'MRVRGQVVEQRRHRFRTCLKMAGTASADFIGKIFFDVLQTKCFVLKTQKICLKRNWWGECARHEYRKQAYIRDNVPY' A
#
# COMPACT_ATOMS: atom_id res chain seq x y z
N MET A 1 -4.54 14.85 -16.22
CA MET A 1 -4.86 13.42 -16.03
C MET A 1 -4.99 13.11 -14.54
N ARG A 2 -6.21 12.85 -14.06
CA ARG A 2 -6.50 12.60 -12.63
C ARG A 2 -6.18 11.14 -12.29
N VAL A 3 -4.95 10.88 -11.85
CA VAL A 3 -4.51 9.54 -11.47
C VAL A 3 -5.11 9.19 -10.11
N ARG A 4 -6.31 8.59 -10.07
CA ARG A 4 -6.86 7.99 -8.84
C ARG A 4 -6.11 6.70 -8.50
N GLY A 5 -4.88 6.83 -8.03
CA GLY A 5 -4.08 5.72 -7.52
C GLY A 5 -4.43 5.36 -6.08
N GLN A 6 -5.69 5.02 -5.77
CA GLN A 6 -6.12 4.69 -4.40
C GLN A 6 -7.31 3.70 -4.35
N VAL A 7 -7.52 2.83 -5.34
CA VAL A 7 -8.71 1.94 -5.31
C VAL A 7 -8.56 0.77 -4.33
N VAL A 8 -7.33 0.34 -4.01
CA VAL A 8 -7.08 -0.82 -3.12
C VAL A 8 -7.12 -0.44 -1.63
N GLU A 9 -6.62 0.73 -1.26
CA GLU A 9 -6.54 1.17 0.16
C GLU A 9 -7.93 1.37 0.80
N GLN A 10 -8.92 1.84 0.03
CA GLN A 10 -10.20 2.26 0.61
C GLN A 10 -11.08 1.11 1.12
N ARG A 11 -11.05 -0.06 0.47
CA ARG A 11 -11.93 -1.18 0.85
C ARG A 11 -11.55 -1.77 2.20
N ARG A 12 -10.24 -1.92 2.44
CA ARG A 12 -9.70 -2.42 3.71
C ARG A 12 -10.11 -1.54 4.89
N HIS A 13 -9.97 -0.22 4.74
CA HIS A 13 -10.29 0.74 5.80
C HIS A 13 -11.79 0.72 6.16
N ARG A 14 -12.67 0.73 5.15
CA ARG A 14 -14.13 0.70 5.37
C ARG A 14 -14.58 -0.58 6.08
N PHE A 15 -13.98 -1.72 5.74
CA PHE A 15 -14.27 -2.98 6.41
C PHE A 15 -13.82 -2.97 7.88
N ARG A 16 -12.61 -2.48 8.18
CA ARG A 16 -12.14 -2.29 9.56
C ARG A 16 -13.10 -1.42 10.36
N THR A 17 -13.53 -0.29 9.80
CA THR A 17 -14.49 0.62 10.44
C THR A 17 -15.82 -0.07 10.69
N CYS A 18 -16.35 -0.82 9.72
CA CYS A 18 -17.60 -1.58 9.86
C CYS A 18 -17.53 -2.59 11.01
N LEU A 19 -16.45 -3.37 11.10
CA LEU A 19 -16.29 -4.35 12.19
C LEU A 19 -16.17 -3.68 13.56
N LYS A 20 -15.41 -2.58 13.67
CA LYS A 20 -15.32 -1.80 14.92
C LYS A 20 -16.66 -1.17 15.32
N MET A 21 -17.47 -0.73 14.35
CA MET A 21 -18.82 -0.20 14.60
C MET A 21 -19.81 -1.29 15.01
N ALA A 22 -19.69 -2.50 14.47
CA ALA A 22 -20.55 -3.62 14.85
C ALA A 22 -20.39 -3.99 16.33
N GLY A 23 -19.18 -3.87 16.89
CA GLY A 23 -18.93 -3.96 18.34
C GLY A 23 -19.29 -5.32 18.96
N THR A 24 -19.35 -6.39 18.17
CA THR A 24 -19.64 -7.74 18.65
C THR A 24 -18.36 -8.57 18.80
N ALA A 25 -18.36 -9.54 19.72
CA ALA A 25 -17.23 -10.45 19.90
C ALA A 25 -16.84 -11.18 18.60
N SER A 26 -17.84 -11.57 17.80
CA SER A 26 -17.62 -12.19 16.49
C SER A 26 -16.95 -11.23 15.49
N ALA A 27 -17.38 -9.97 15.47
CA ALA A 27 -16.77 -8.96 14.60
C ALA A 27 -15.32 -8.65 15.00
N ASP A 28 -15.03 -8.59 16.30
CA ASP A 28 -13.67 -8.40 16.80
C ASP A 28 -12.76 -9.59 16.50
N PHE A 29 -13.27 -10.82 16.62
CA PHE A 29 -12.53 -12.02 16.27
C PHE A 29 -12.18 -12.06 14.77
N ILE A 30 -13.15 -11.80 13.89
CA ILE A 30 -12.93 -11.72 12.44
C ILE A 30 -11.89 -10.65 12.12
N GLY A 31 -11.98 -9.50 12.79
CA GLY A 31 -11.02 -8.41 12.58
C GLY A 31 -9.60 -8.82 12.97
N LYS A 32 -9.38 -9.42 14.14
CA LYS A 32 -8.05 -9.89 14.55
C LYS A 32 -7.47 -10.90 13.55
N ILE A 33 -8.27 -11.85 13.06
CA ILE A 33 -7.81 -12.81 12.04
C ILE A 33 -7.41 -12.08 10.76
N PHE A 34 -8.29 -11.22 10.25
CA PHE A 34 -8.11 -10.61 8.94
C PHE A 34 -6.94 -9.61 8.91
N PHE A 35 -6.75 -8.85 9.98
CA PHE A 35 -5.82 -7.72 10.01
C PHE A 35 -4.50 -8.03 10.76
N ASP A 36 -4.53 -8.83 11.83
CA ASP A 36 -3.35 -9.12 12.65
C ASP A 36 -2.68 -10.45 12.30
N VAL A 37 -3.46 -11.47 11.94
CA VAL A 37 -2.95 -12.82 11.60
C VAL A 37 -2.62 -12.93 10.12
N LEU A 38 -3.60 -12.69 9.24
CA LEU A 38 -3.40 -12.80 7.80
C LEU A 38 -2.55 -11.66 7.22
N GLN A 39 -2.46 -10.52 7.94
CA GLN A 39 -1.62 -9.35 7.63
C GLN A 39 -1.54 -8.98 6.14
N THR A 40 -2.66 -8.99 5.42
CA THR A 40 -2.67 -8.61 4.01
C THR A 40 -2.10 -7.19 3.84
N LYS A 41 -0.91 -7.11 3.20
CA LYS A 41 -0.15 -5.87 3.07
C LYS A 41 -0.71 -5.03 1.93
N CYS A 42 -0.80 -3.72 2.15
CA CYS A 42 -1.14 -2.76 1.10
C CYS A 42 0.15 -2.21 0.47
N PHE A 43 0.11 -1.92 -0.82
CA PHE A 43 1.19 -1.22 -1.51
C PHE A 43 0.71 0.12 -2.04
N VAL A 44 1.58 1.13 -1.96
CA VAL A 44 1.37 2.44 -2.54
C VAL A 44 2.26 2.61 -3.76
N LEU A 45 1.68 3.06 -4.87
CA LEU A 45 2.46 3.37 -6.07
C LEU A 45 3.09 4.75 -5.89
N LYS A 46 4.41 4.79 -5.76
CA LYS A 46 5.18 6.04 -5.73
C LYS A 46 5.94 6.20 -7.03
N THR A 47 5.91 7.41 -7.57
CA THR A 47 6.75 7.76 -8.72
C THR A 47 8.18 7.92 -8.24
N GLN A 48 9.12 7.25 -8.88
CA GLN A 48 10.53 7.34 -8.57
C GLN A 48 11.36 7.58 -9.82
N LYS A 49 12.43 8.36 -9.64
CA LYS A 49 13.42 8.66 -10.66
C LYS A 49 14.42 7.51 -10.70
N ILE A 50 14.36 6.70 -11.75
CA ILE A 50 15.31 5.61 -11.97
C ILE A 50 16.34 6.02 -13.02
N CYS A 51 17.55 5.49 -12.88
CA CYS A 51 18.60 5.66 -13.89
C CYS A 51 18.52 4.52 -14.90
N LEU A 52 18.35 4.85 -16.18
CA LEU A 52 18.30 3.85 -17.26
C LEU A 52 19.66 3.60 -17.90
N LYS A 53 20.52 4.62 -17.95
CA LYS A 53 21.83 4.54 -18.59
C LYS A 53 22.84 5.38 -17.83
N ARG A 54 23.99 4.79 -17.53
CA ARG A 54 25.17 5.50 -16.98
C ARG A 54 26.17 5.83 -18.07
N ASN A 55 26.90 6.93 -17.92
CA ASN A 55 28.05 7.25 -18.74
C ASN A 55 29.28 6.48 -18.24
N TRP A 56 30.39 6.52 -18.99
CA TRP A 56 31.62 5.81 -18.63
C TRP A 56 32.31 6.38 -17.37
N TRP A 57 32.01 7.64 -17.01
CA TRP A 57 32.40 8.27 -15.74
C TRP A 57 31.50 7.86 -14.55
N GLY A 58 30.47 7.02 -14.76
CA GLY A 58 29.60 6.49 -13.71
C GLY A 58 28.37 7.34 -13.37
N GLU A 59 28.21 8.53 -13.95
CA GLU A 59 27.04 9.38 -13.75
C GLU A 59 25.84 8.91 -14.56
N CYS A 60 24.63 9.23 -14.10
CA CYS A 60 23.42 8.86 -14.80
C CYS A 60 23.12 9.80 -15.98
N ALA A 61 23.34 9.31 -17.20
CA ALA A 61 23.09 10.04 -18.43
C ALA A 61 21.60 10.13 -18.79
N ARG A 62 20.79 9.13 -18.42
CA ARG A 62 19.34 9.14 -18.70
C ARG A 62 18.52 8.66 -17.52
N HIS A 63 17.54 9.46 -17.15
CA HIS A 63 16.59 9.16 -16.09
C HIS A 63 15.18 8.94 -16.65
N GLU A 64 14.40 8.14 -15.95
CA GLU A 64 12.98 7.95 -16.21
C GLU A 64 12.19 7.98 -14.91
N TYR A 65 10.95 8.48 -14.97
CA TYR A 65 10.02 8.41 -13.85
C TYR A 65 9.13 7.19 -14.00
N ARG A 66 9.33 6.22 -13.10
CA ARG A 66 8.51 5.00 -13.08
C ARG A 66 7.70 4.93 -11.80
N LYS A 67 6.46 4.44 -11.89
CA LYS A 67 5.67 4.11 -10.71
C LYS A 67 6.14 2.76 -10.16
N GLN A 68 6.59 2.74 -8.92
CA GLN A 68 6.99 1.54 -8.21
C GLN A 68 6.09 1.31 -7.00
N ALA A 69 5.76 0.06 -6.75
CA ALA A 69 4.97 -0.35 -5.60
C ALA A 69 5.84 -0.37 -4.34
N TYR A 70 5.35 0.29 -3.28
CA TYR A 70 5.97 0.32 -1.97
C TYR A 70 5.02 -0.31 -0.95
N ILE A 71 5.43 -1.41 -0.35
CA ILE A 71 4.67 -2.03 0.73
C ILE A 71 4.59 -1.05 1.91
N ARG A 72 3.42 -0.96 2.52
CA ARG A 72 3.15 -0.24 3.76
C ARG A 72 3.02 -1.24 4.90
N ASP A 73 3.51 -0.86 6.06
CA ASP A 73 3.27 -1.62 7.28
C ASP A 73 1.79 -1.54 7.68
N ASN A 74 1.32 -2.61 8.32
CA ASN A 74 -0.06 -2.69 8.79
C ASN A 74 -0.15 -2.03 10.17
N VAL A 75 -1.23 -1.29 10.39
CA VAL A 75 -1.61 -0.82 11.74
C VAL A 75 -2.38 -1.97 12.41
N PRO A 76 -2.07 -2.31 13.67
CA PRO A 76 -2.80 -3.35 14.42
C PRO A 76 -4.30 -3.08 14.49
N TYR A 77 -5.10 -4.15 14.54
CA TYR A 77 -6.56 -4.08 14.49
C TYR A 77 -7.24 -3.61 15.77
#